data_AF-A0A935A742-F1
#
_entry.id   AF-A0A935A742-F1
#
_cell.length_a   1.000
_cell.length_b   1.000
_cell.length_c   1.000
_cell.angle_alpha   90.00
_cell.angle_beta   90.00
_cell.angle_gamma   90.00
#
_symmetry.space_group_name_H-M   'P 1'
#
loop_
_entity.id
_entity.type
_entity.pdbx_description
1 polymer ?
#
loop_
_entity_poly.entity_id
_entity_poly.type
_entity_poly.pdbx_seq_one_letter_code
_entity_poly.pdbx_strand_id
1 'polypeptide(L)' 'MSKTLVLITTAFPFGRGEQFLESEVDILATQFDRIVVVPQKKTGEARSLPENFFVDKGFATLVSKDGALKRVALAIFIGQ' A
#
# COMPACT_ATOMS: atom_id res chain seq x y z
N MET A 1 -15.09 -14.58 3.68
CA MET A 1 -13.89 -14.03 4.34
C MET A 1 -13.32 -12.99 3.40
N SER A 2 -13.28 -11.72 3.81
CA SER A 2 -12.69 -10.65 3.01
C SER A 2 -11.16 -10.74 3.09
N LYS A 3 -10.48 -10.79 1.94
CA LYS A 3 -9.02 -10.91 1.86
C LYS A 3 -8.42 -9.51 1.70
N THR A 4 -7.70 -9.06 2.72
CA THR A 4 -6.96 -7.80 2.69
C THR A 4 -5.47 -8.05 2.54
N LEU A 5 -4.84 -7.39 1.56
CA LEU A 5 -3.39 -7.38 1.36
C LEU A 5 -2.82 -6.01 1.74
N VAL A 6 -1.67 -6.01 2.40
CA VAL A 6 -0.95 -4.78 2.76
C VAL A 6 0.43 -4.84 2.13
N LEU A 7 0.73 -3.88 1.26
CA LEU A 7 1.97 -3.78 0.51
C LEU A 7 2.79 -2.63 1.08
N ILE A 8 3.85 -2.97 1.81
CA ILE A 8 4.85 -1.98 2.24
C ILE A 8 5.90 -1.88 1.14
N THR A 9 5.95 -0.74 0.46
CA THR A 9 6.75 -0.56 -0.74
C THR A 9 7.76 0.54 -0.55
N THR A 10 8.81 0.54 -1.38
CA THR A 10 9.80 1.64 -1.31
C THR A 10 9.21 2.92 -1.88
N ALA A 11 8.53 2.83 -3.04
CA ALA A 11 7.95 3.99 -3.70
C ALA A 11 6.61 3.73 -4.38
N PHE A 12 6.22 2.49 -4.70
CA PHE A 12 5.02 2.15 -5.45
C PHE A 12 3.75 2.69 -4.78
N PRO A 13 2.81 3.31 -5.51
CA PRO A 13 2.75 3.41 -6.97
C PRO A 13 3.57 4.55 -7.59
N PHE A 14 4.35 5.27 -6.78
CA PHE A 14 5.24 6.36 -7.21
C PHE A 14 6.60 5.84 -7.72
N GLY A 15 7.33 6.69 -8.43
CA GLY A 15 8.64 6.36 -8.99
C GLY A 15 8.62 5.25 -10.04
N ARG A 16 9.80 4.76 -10.46
CA ARG A 16 9.94 3.77 -11.56
C ARG A 16 10.59 2.44 -11.16
N GLY A 17 10.91 2.24 -9.87
CA GLY A 17 11.74 1.11 -9.41
C GLY A 17 11.02 -0.23 -9.21
N GLU A 18 9.70 -0.23 -9.01
CA GLU A 18 8.94 -1.44 -8.63
C GLU A 18 8.12 -2.00 -9.81
N GLN A 19 8.81 -2.34 -10.90
CA GLN A 19 8.19 -2.84 -12.14
C GLN A 19 7.55 -4.22 -12.00
N PHE A 20 8.05 -5.07 -11.08
CA PHE A 20 7.43 -6.37 -10.81
C PHE A 20 6.04 -6.22 -10.18
N LEU A 21 5.92 -5.32 -9.20
CA LEU A 21 4.64 -5.04 -8.56
C LEU A 21 3.62 -4.49 -9.56
N GLU A 22 4.08 -3.72 -10.54
CA GLU A 22 3.28 -3.18 -11.64
C GLU A 22 2.66 -4.29 -12.50
N SER A 23 3.42 -5.33 -12.86
CA SER A 23 2.87 -6.49 -13.58
C SER A 23 1.93 -7.36 -12.74
N GLU A 24 2.03 -7.28 -11.42
CA GLU A 24 1.21 -8.07 -10.50
C GLU A 24 -0.12 -7.37 -10.13
N VAL A 25 -0.26 -6.06 -10.41
CA VAL A 25 -1.43 -5.25 -10.00
C VAL A 25 -2.76 -5.92 -10.36
N ASP A 26 -2.90 -6.36 -11.61
CA ASP A 26 -4.14 -6.96 -12.10
C ASP A 26 -4.43 -8.29 -11.40
N ILE A 27 -3.40 -9.10 -11.19
CA ILE A 27 -3.52 -10.39 -10.49
C ILE A 27 -3.93 -10.14 -9.03
N LEU A 28 -3.25 -9.22 -8.34
CA LEU A 28 -3.55 -8.86 -6.96
C LEU A 28 -4.98 -8.32 -6.84
N ALA A 29 -5.42 -7.49 -7.78
CA ALA A 29 -6.77 -6.93 -7.81
C ALA A 29 -7.85 -8.02 -7.88
N THR A 30 -7.60 -9.14 -8.55
CA THR A 30 -8.54 -10.27 -8.62
C THR A 30 -8.50 -11.19 -7.41
N GLN A 31 -7.37 -11.23 -6.69
CA GLN A 31 -7.14 -12.17 -5.59
C GLN A 31 -7.58 -11.63 -4.23
N PHE A 32 -7.62 -10.30 -4.07
CA PHE A 32 -7.90 -9.62 -2.82
C PHE A 32 -9.03 -8.60 -2.98
N ASP A 33 -9.93 -8.57 -1.99
CA ASP A 33 -11.04 -7.63 -1.97
C ASP A 33 -10.56 -6.20 -1.66
N ARG A 34 -9.44 -6.08 -0.94
CA ARG A 34 -8.85 -4.80 -0.55
C ARG A 34 -7.33 -4.87 -0.51
N ILE A 35 -6.67 -3.91 -1.13
CA ILE A 35 -5.21 -3.81 -1.16
C ILE A 35 -4.81 -2.44 -0.62
N VAL A 36 -3.98 -2.41 0.43
CA VAL A 36 -3.47 -1.17 1.01
C VAL A 36 -2.00 -1.04 0.67
N VAL A 37 -1.65 -0.03 -0.12
CA VAL A 37 -0.28 0.27 -0.50
C VAL A 37 0.28 1.36 0.40
N VAL A 38 1.44 1.08 0.96
CA VAL A 38 2.09 1.90 1.99
C VAL A 38 3.52 2.24 1.52
N PRO A 39 3.68 3.28 0.68
CA PRO A 39 5.00 3.66 0.17
C PRO A 39 5.81 4.43 1.20
N GLN A 40 7.10 4.09 1.33
CA GLN A 40 8.04 4.85 2.16
C GLN A 40 8.42 6.20 1.54
N LYS A 41 8.46 6.29 0.21
CA LYS A 41 8.83 7.49 -0.54
C LYS A 41 7.77 7.83 -1.57
N LYS A 42 7.50 9.13 -1.72
CA LYS A 42 6.65 9.65 -2.80
C LYS A 42 7.52 10.46 -3.75
N THR A 43 7.86 9.89 -4.90
CA THR A 43 8.63 10.58 -5.94
C THR A 43 7.88 10.57 -7.26
N GLY A 44 7.58 11.75 -7.79
CA GLY A 44 6.81 11.90 -9.03
C GLY A 44 5.32 11.58 -8.89
N GLU A 45 4.71 11.23 -10.02
CA GLU A 45 3.27 10.92 -10.11
C GLU A 45 2.96 9.47 -9.74
N ALA A 46 1.77 9.24 -9.19
CA ALA A 46 1.27 7.88 -8.97
C ALA A 46 0.82 7.31 -10.32
N ARG A 47 1.13 6.03 -10.55
CA ARG A 47 0.48 5.24 -11.59
C ARG A 47 -1.00 5.05 -11.28
N SER A 48 -1.79 4.82 -12.32
CA SER A 48 -3.18 4.38 -12.19
C SER A 48 -3.24 3.03 -11.49
N LEU A 49 -4.17 2.88 -10.56
CA LEU A 49 -4.42 1.64 -9.84
C LEU A 49 -5.91 1.26 -9.93
N PRO A 50 -6.25 -0.03 -9.84
CA PRO A 50 -7.63 -0.49 -9.72
C PRO A 50 -8.34 0.09 -8.47
N GLU A 51 -9.68 0.11 -8.49
CA GLU A 51 -10.49 0.74 -7.44
C GLU A 51 -10.31 0.11 -6.05
N ASN A 52 -9.93 -1.17 -5.97
CA ASN A 52 -9.70 -1.86 -4.71
C ASN A 52 -8.31 -1.61 -4.09
N PHE A 53 -7.48 -0.79 -4.74
CA PHE A 53 -6.20 -0.31 -4.19
C PHE A 53 -6.37 1.03 -3.46
N PHE A 54 -5.87 1.07 -2.22
CA PHE A 54 -5.86 2.24 -1.38
C PHE A 54 -4.43 2.62 -1.03
N VAL A 55 -4.00 3.82 -1.40
CA VAL A 55 -2.64 4.30 -1.09
C VAL A 55 -2.66 5.08 0.22
N ASP A 56 -2.13 4.47 1.29
CA ASP A 56 -1.95 5.14 2.58
C ASP A 56 -0.63 5.91 2.60
N LYS A 57 -0.76 7.24 2.52
CA LYS A 57 0.36 8.19 2.53
C LYS A 57 0.76 8.61 3.95
N GLY A 58 0.00 8.22 4.98
CA GLY A 58 0.27 8.56 6.37
C GLY A 58 1.53 7.89 6.92
N PHE A 59 1.94 6.77 6.33
CA PHE A 59 3.12 6.01 6.77
C PHE A 59 4.45 6.70 6.48
N ALA A 60 4.60 7.37 5.33
CA ALA A 60 5.83 8.10 4.98
C ALA A 60 6.18 9.18 6.03
N THR A 61 5.18 9.72 6.72
CA THR A 61 5.33 10.72 7.78
C THR A 61 5.54 10.09 9.18
N LEU A 62 5.17 8.82 9.37
CA LEU A 62 5.13 8.14 10.66
C LEU A 62 6.33 7.19 10.91
N VAL A 63 6.95 6.64 9.86
CA VAL A 63 8.11 5.71 9.98
C VAL A 63 9.33 6.36 10.63
N SER A 64 9.42 7.70 10.68
CA SER A 64 10.49 8.40 11.41
C SER A 64 10.44 8.25 12.93
N LYS A 65 9.38 7.64 13.52
CA LYS A 65 9.28 7.37 14.95
C LYS A 65 8.81 5.94 15.22
N ASP A 66 9.53 5.23 16.09
CA ASP A 66 9.47 3.80 16.48
C ASP A 66 8.11 3.15 16.84
N GLY A 67 6.95 3.76 16.56
CA GLY A 67 5.61 3.26 16.90
C GLY A 67 4.66 3.04 15.72
N ALA A 68 5.08 3.27 14.47
CA ALA A 68 4.19 3.36 13.31
C ALA A 68 3.57 2.00 12.88
N LEU A 69 4.35 0.92 12.93
CA LEU A 69 3.89 -0.44 12.59
C LEU A 69 2.70 -0.88 13.47
N LYS A 70 2.72 -0.52 14.76
CA LYS A 70 1.59 -0.79 15.68
C LYS A 70 0.33 -0.04 15.28
N ARG A 71 0.44 1.22 14.84
CA ARG A 71 -0.72 2.04 14.46
C ARG A 71 -1.34 1.61 13.13
N VAL A 72 -0.51 1.16 12.19
CA VAL A 72 -0.97 0.59 10.92
C VAL A 72 -1.68 -0.74 11.13
N ALA A 73 -1.09 -1.65 11.92
CA ALA A 73 -1.78 -2.87 12.33
C ALA A 73 -3.12 -2.52 12.99
N LEU A 74 -3.14 -1.55 13.92
CA LEU A 74 -4.37 -1.13 14.59
C LEU A 74 -5.42 -0.54 13.63
N ALA A 75 -5.04 0.30 12.68
CA ALA A 75 -5.97 0.88 11.69
C ALA A 75 -6.52 -0.16 10.70
N ILE A 76 -5.73 -1.19 10.38
CA ILE A 76 -6.15 -2.32 9.53
C ILE A 76 -7.11 -3.25 10.29
N PHE A 77 -6.93 -3.43 11.61
CA PHE A 77 -7.71 -4.36 12.43
C PHE A 77 -8.90 -3.74 13.20
N ILE A 78 -9.01 -2.40 13.35
CA ILE A 78 -10.12 -1.75 14.08
C ILE A 78 -11.39 -1.53 13.22
N GLY A 79 -11.40 -1.92 11.96
CA GLY A 79 -12.55 -1.78 11.06
C GLY A 79 -13.27 -3.07 10.65
N GLN A 80 -13.04 -4.20 11.34
CA GLN A 80 -13.77 -5.46 11.12
C GLN A 80 -14.80 -5.67 12.24
#